data_AF-A0A9D6QLI1-F1
#
_entry.id   AF-A0A9D6QLI1-F1
#
_cell.length_a   1.000
_cell.length_b   1.000
_cell.length_c   1.000
_cell.angle_alpha   90.00
_cell.angle_beta   90.00
_cell.angle_gamma   90.00
#
_symmetry.space_group_name_H-M   'P 1'
#
loop_
_entity.id
_entity.type
_entity.pdbx_description
1 polymer ?
#
loop_
_entity_poly.entity_id
_entity_poly.type
_entity_poly.pdbx_seq_one_letter_code
_entity_poly.pdbx_strand_id
1 'polypeptide(L)'
;MANGFDSTAAKSGFRATRARAGRSPCTATTGIPSPINGATWKAPFTKYADEGERAKGKKWQSVGLEMTSVLKLKFHPKEPKLGYASASDMAGFVTEDGGLTWRIAKVQWNTNYDYAFDPADTELVYAASGHNHDYPLNGWNQVVKTSGGIYKSVNRGHKWTRLTPDTVEWNRQFLSVAYDPINAILYGGSQGGGIGRSLDGGKTWEWINDGLPAATGRIIPQIEIDPANGNVYVLLTGDAPAYSNREGTGIYLSTAGRGPVQWMLMRGSVEKPEEVGSQYKLWWYPTAFAVDFTRPRRDVMWLVDMEVKG
;
A
#
# COMPACT_ATOMS: atom_id res chain seq x y z
N MET A 1 -48.28 8.87 16.75
CA MET A 1 -48.41 8.19 15.44
C MET A 1 -47.06 7.64 15.06
N ALA A 2 -47.02 6.37 14.70
CA ALA A 2 -45.83 5.64 14.32
C ALA A 2 -45.20 6.20 13.04
N ASN A 3 -43.90 6.01 12.89
CA ASN A 3 -43.33 5.32 11.74
C ASN A 3 -41.94 4.81 12.13
N GLY A 4 -41.84 3.48 12.23
CA GLY A 4 -40.59 2.77 12.47
C GLY A 4 -39.71 2.74 11.22
N PHE A 5 -38.42 2.56 11.45
CA PHE A 5 -37.53 1.97 10.47
C PHE A 5 -36.83 0.79 11.13
N ASP A 6 -37.21 -0.39 10.67
CA ASP A 6 -36.46 -1.63 10.82
C ASP A 6 -35.21 -1.55 9.93
N SER A 7 -34.07 -1.98 10.46
CA SER A 7 -32.90 -2.29 9.63
C SER A 7 -32.08 -3.40 10.28
N THR A 8 -32.58 -4.63 10.20
CA THR A 8 -31.73 -5.80 10.05
C THR A 8 -30.88 -5.66 8.79
N ALA A 9 -29.65 -5.16 8.93
CA ALA A 9 -28.54 -5.41 8.00
C ALA A 9 -27.21 -5.06 8.67
N ALA A 10 -26.52 -6.09 9.16
CA ALA A 10 -25.10 -5.99 9.47
C ALA A 10 -24.34 -5.55 8.20
N LYS A 11 -23.83 -4.32 8.19
CA LYS A 11 -22.87 -3.83 7.20
C LYS A 11 -21.72 -3.15 7.95
N SER A 12 -20.62 -3.88 8.08
CA SER A 12 -19.29 -3.31 8.30
C SER A 12 -19.03 -2.27 7.22
N GLY A 13 -18.97 -0.99 7.60
CA GLY A 13 -18.80 0.11 6.65
C GLY A 13 -17.97 1.23 7.23
N PHE A 14 -16.86 1.55 6.57
CA PHE A 14 -16.17 2.84 6.66
C PHE A 14 -17.20 3.97 6.44
N ARG A 15 -17.27 4.94 7.36
CA ARG A 15 -17.94 6.23 7.10
C ARG A 15 -16.88 7.30 6.93
N ALA A 16 -16.66 7.74 5.69
CA ALA A 16 -15.96 8.98 5.41
C ALA A 16 -16.91 10.16 5.65
N THR A 17 -16.58 11.06 6.58
CA THR A 17 -17.30 12.34 6.71
C THR A 17 -16.74 13.35 5.70
N ARG A 18 -17.66 13.96 4.94
CA ARG A 18 -17.37 14.98 3.92
C ARG A 18 -16.82 16.25 4.58
N ALA A 19 -15.58 16.65 4.27
CA ALA A 19 -15.07 17.97 4.63
C ALA A 19 -15.51 19.02 3.59
N ARG A 20 -15.95 20.20 4.03
CA ARG A 20 -16.15 21.38 3.16
C ARG A 20 -14.78 21.96 2.79
N ALA A 21 -14.64 22.37 1.53
CA ALA A 21 -13.44 22.97 0.95
C ALA A 21 -13.03 24.27 1.67
N GLY A 22 -11.72 24.46 1.91
CA GLY A 22 -11.20 25.80 2.22
C GLY A 22 -9.83 25.94 2.88
N ARG A 23 -9.34 25.00 3.71
CA ARG A 23 -8.01 25.07 4.35
C ARG A 23 -7.47 23.65 4.64
N SER A 24 -6.14 23.49 4.54
CA SER A 24 -5.30 22.28 4.61
C SER A 24 -5.51 21.34 5.81
N PRO A 25 -4.78 20.20 5.83
CA PRO A 25 -5.03 18.95 5.12
C PRO A 25 -5.92 18.01 5.95
N CYS A 26 -6.48 17.00 5.28
CA CYS A 26 -7.28 15.94 5.88
C CYS A 26 -6.52 15.28 7.04
N THR A 27 -7.00 15.45 8.26
CA THR A 27 -6.72 14.51 9.35
C THR A 27 -7.49 13.22 9.03
N ALA A 28 -6.78 12.20 8.54
CA ALA A 28 -7.32 10.85 8.54
C ALA A 28 -7.49 10.43 10.01
N THR A 29 -8.70 10.51 10.54
CA THR A 29 -9.04 9.79 11.77
C THR A 29 -9.17 8.32 11.39
N THR A 30 -8.06 7.60 11.40
CA THR A 30 -8.10 6.13 11.37
C THR A 30 -8.63 5.68 12.73
N GLY A 31 -9.93 5.40 12.80
CA GLY A 31 -10.50 4.71 13.95
C GLY A 31 -10.20 3.22 13.84
N ILE A 32 -9.64 2.62 14.89
CA ILE A 32 -9.50 1.17 15.00
C ILE A 32 -10.86 0.60 15.42
N PRO A 33 -11.39 -0.46 14.76
CA PRO A 33 -12.61 -1.11 15.22
C PRO A 33 -12.42 -1.67 16.64
N SER A 34 -13.30 -1.28 17.56
CA SER A 34 -13.47 -1.94 18.85
C SER A 34 -14.24 -3.26 18.66
N PRO A 35 -13.97 -4.33 19.43
CA PRO A 35 -14.68 -5.63 19.33
C PRO A 35 -16.19 -5.59 19.64
N ILE A 36 -16.77 -4.40 19.85
CA ILE A 36 -18.19 -4.16 20.16
C ILE A 36 -18.78 -3.20 19.12
N ASN A 37 -19.16 -3.70 17.94
CA ASN A 37 -20.09 -3.11 16.96
C ASN A 37 -20.05 -1.58 16.74
N GLY A 38 -18.88 -0.93 16.85
CA GLY A 38 -18.76 0.53 16.73
C GLY A 38 -19.43 1.35 17.84
N ALA A 39 -19.77 0.74 18.99
CA ALA A 39 -20.46 1.40 20.11
C ALA A 39 -19.57 2.43 20.84
N THR A 40 -18.25 2.28 20.77
CA THR A 40 -17.30 3.24 21.31
C THR A 40 -16.15 3.45 20.33
N TRP A 41 -16.10 4.66 19.76
CA TRP A 41 -14.92 5.13 19.01
C TRP A 41 -13.98 5.82 19.99
N LYS A 42 -12.78 5.27 20.17
CA LYS A 42 -11.69 5.94 20.89
C LYS A 42 -10.75 6.53 19.84
N ALA A 43 -10.58 7.85 19.84
CA ALA A 43 -9.61 8.51 18.98
C ALA A 43 -8.20 8.01 19.38
N PRO A 44 -7.45 7.36 18.47
CA PRO A 44 -6.14 6.80 18.82
C PRO A 44 -5.02 7.84 18.92
N PHE A 45 -5.19 9.00 18.26
CA PHE A 45 -4.14 10.01 18.14
C PHE A 45 -4.48 11.37 18.75
N THR A 46 -5.65 11.53 19.37
CA THR A 46 -6.01 12.77 20.06
C THR A 46 -6.66 12.48 21.41
N LYS A 47 -6.27 13.26 22.42
CA LYS A 47 -6.94 13.32 23.73
C LYS A 47 -7.60 14.68 23.91
N TYR A 48 -8.68 14.70 24.67
CA TYR A 48 -9.32 15.95 25.09
C TYR A 48 -8.32 16.70 25.99
N ALA A 49 -8.02 17.95 25.64
CA ALA A 49 -6.97 18.72 26.31
C ALA A 49 -7.50 19.64 27.41
N ASP A 50 -8.78 19.98 27.33
CA ASP A 50 -9.43 20.85 28.29
C ASP A 50 -10.08 20.06 29.42
N GLU A 51 -10.50 20.76 30.47
CA GLU A 51 -11.33 20.19 31.54
C GLU A 51 -12.83 20.20 31.17
N GLY A 52 -13.59 19.30 31.81
CA GLY A 52 -15.04 19.23 31.70
C GLY A 52 -15.56 18.48 30.48
N GLU A 53 -16.84 18.69 30.15
CA GLU A 53 -17.48 18.01 29.02
C GLU A 53 -17.03 18.52 27.66
N ARG A 54 -17.04 17.62 26.67
CA ARG A 54 -16.66 17.91 25.29
C ARG A 54 -17.68 18.85 24.65
N ALA A 55 -17.23 20.01 24.18
CA ALA A 55 -18.08 21.01 23.54
C ALA A 55 -17.38 21.73 22.38
N LYS A 56 -18.17 22.43 21.54
CA LYS A 56 -17.65 23.26 20.44
C LYS A 56 -16.73 24.36 20.99
N GLY A 57 -15.53 24.50 20.41
CA GLY A 57 -14.54 25.52 20.82
C GLY A 57 -13.53 25.05 21.88
N LYS A 58 -13.68 23.83 22.41
CA LYS A 58 -12.71 23.20 23.33
C LYS A 58 -11.53 22.57 22.59
N LYS A 59 -10.37 22.52 23.23
CA LYS A 59 -9.10 22.07 22.65
C LYS A 59 -8.91 20.56 22.76
N TRP A 60 -8.20 20.04 21.77
CA TRP A 60 -7.72 18.66 21.71
C TRP A 60 -6.21 18.70 21.56
N GLN A 61 -5.53 17.76 22.21
CA GLN A 61 -4.09 17.61 22.15
C GLN A 61 -3.81 16.30 21.43
N SER A 62 -2.88 16.33 20.48
CA SER A 62 -2.38 15.09 19.91
C SER A 62 -1.77 14.21 20.99
N VAL A 63 -1.96 12.90 20.87
CA VAL A 63 -1.21 11.89 21.62
C VAL A 63 -0.32 11.05 20.70
N GLY A 64 -0.15 11.46 19.43
CA GLY A 64 0.56 10.68 18.44
C GLY A 64 0.79 11.43 17.13
N LEU A 65 0.66 10.70 16.01
CA LEU A 65 1.12 11.06 14.67
C LEU A 65 0.42 12.30 14.09
N GLU A 66 0.94 13.49 14.40
CA GLU A 66 0.66 14.72 13.65
C GLU A 66 1.58 14.77 12.42
N MET A 67 1.02 15.06 11.24
CA MET A 67 1.76 15.30 9.98
C MET A 67 2.43 14.05 9.36
N THR A 68 1.68 12.96 9.16
CA THR A 68 2.14 11.86 8.31
C THR A 68 0.98 11.21 7.55
N SER A 69 1.29 10.58 6.41
CA SER A 69 0.36 9.73 5.66
C SER A 69 0.73 8.27 5.89
N VAL A 70 -0.17 7.49 6.52
CA VAL A 70 -0.05 6.03 6.58
C VAL A 70 -0.53 5.47 5.25
N LEU A 71 0.35 4.76 4.53
CA LEU A 71 0.08 4.27 3.18
C LEU A 71 -0.48 2.85 3.18
N LYS A 72 0.11 1.95 3.97
CA LYS A 72 -0.34 0.57 4.16
C LYS A 72 -0.19 0.15 5.61
N LEU A 73 -1.11 -0.69 6.07
CA LEU A 73 -1.01 -1.38 7.36
C LEU A 73 -1.07 -2.88 7.10
N LYS A 74 -0.04 -3.62 7.52
CA LYS A 74 0.04 -5.08 7.33
C LYS A 74 0.41 -5.77 8.62
N PHE A 75 -0.26 -6.88 8.91
CA PHE A 75 0.03 -7.73 10.06
C PHE A 75 0.74 -9.01 9.63
N HIS A 76 1.61 -9.52 10.50
CA HIS A 76 2.29 -10.77 10.27
C HIS A 76 1.25 -11.91 10.19
N PRO A 77 1.29 -12.76 9.14
CA PRO A 77 0.22 -13.74 8.88
C PRO A 77 0.14 -14.86 9.94
N LYS A 78 1.19 -15.03 10.75
CA LYS A 78 1.26 -16.02 11.85
C LYS A 78 1.42 -15.41 13.25
N GLU A 79 1.52 -14.09 13.36
CA GLU A 79 1.62 -13.38 14.64
C GLU A 79 0.71 -12.15 14.60
N PRO A 80 -0.57 -12.29 14.97
CA PRO A 80 -1.58 -11.25 14.76
C PRO A 80 -1.36 -10.00 15.60
N LYS A 81 -0.49 -10.02 16.63
CA LYS A 81 -0.12 -8.83 17.38
C LYS A 81 1.04 -8.05 16.75
N LEU A 82 1.81 -8.68 15.87
CA LEU A 82 2.91 -8.05 15.15
C LEU A 82 2.38 -7.40 13.86
N GLY A 83 2.50 -6.08 13.77
CA GLY A 83 2.03 -5.32 12.62
C GLY A 83 2.92 -4.15 12.29
N TYR A 84 2.85 -3.71 11.03
CA TYR A 84 3.68 -2.63 10.50
C TYR A 84 2.82 -1.65 9.72
N ALA A 85 3.02 -0.36 9.99
CA ALA A 85 2.40 0.73 9.26
C ALA A 85 3.47 1.43 8.42
N SER A 86 3.33 1.40 7.10
CA SER A 86 4.17 2.18 6.20
C SER A 86 3.69 3.62 6.20
N ALA A 87 4.61 4.57 6.22
CA ALA A 87 4.25 5.98 6.27
C ALA A 87 5.28 6.88 5.60
N SER A 88 4.82 8.07 5.26
CA SER A 88 5.60 9.18 4.71
C SER A 88 6.06 10.13 5.82
N ASP A 89 7.13 10.90 5.60
CA ASP A 89 7.71 11.90 6.50
C ASP A 89 8.31 11.43 7.83
N MET A 90 7.85 10.29 8.34
CA MET A 90 8.22 9.79 9.67
C MET A 90 8.79 8.36 9.61
N ALA A 91 9.21 7.91 8.43
CA ALA A 91 9.49 6.52 8.13
C ALA A 91 8.29 5.61 8.50
N GLY A 92 8.49 4.30 8.58
CA GLY A 92 7.42 3.39 8.99
C GLY A 92 7.43 3.07 10.50
N PHE A 93 6.39 2.39 10.95
CA PHE A 93 6.14 2.02 12.34
C PHE A 93 5.93 0.53 12.49
N VAL A 94 6.14 0.02 13.70
CA VAL A 94 5.82 -1.36 14.10
C VAL A 94 5.09 -1.37 15.43
N THR A 95 4.11 -2.27 15.52
CA THR A 95 3.40 -2.65 16.74
C THR A 95 3.68 -4.11 17.04
N GLU A 96 3.81 -4.43 18.31
CA GLU A 96 4.03 -5.80 18.80
C GLU A 96 2.92 -6.23 19.78
N ASP A 97 1.87 -5.41 19.91
CA ASP A 97 0.76 -5.58 20.84
C ASP A 97 -0.61 -5.41 20.19
N GLY A 98 -0.70 -5.61 18.87
CA GLY A 98 -1.96 -5.54 18.13
C GLY A 98 -2.44 -4.12 17.87
N GLY A 99 -1.52 -3.15 17.85
CA GLY A 99 -1.78 -1.75 17.53
C GLY A 99 -2.10 -0.87 18.74
N LEU A 100 -1.91 -1.36 19.97
CA LEU A 100 -2.07 -0.56 21.18
C LEU A 100 -0.93 0.45 21.34
N THR A 101 0.30 0.03 21.02
CA THR A 101 1.49 0.89 20.99
C THR A 101 2.29 0.69 19.71
N TRP A 102 3.06 1.71 19.35
CA TRP A 102 3.84 1.76 18.11
C TRP A 102 5.22 2.36 18.39
N ARG A 103 6.25 1.76 17.80
CA ARG A 103 7.60 2.36 17.72
C ARG A 103 7.94 2.67 16.27
N ILE A 104 8.77 3.70 16.07
CA ILE A 104 9.33 4.00 14.75
C ILE A 104 10.26 2.85 14.33
N ALA A 105 10.02 2.28 13.17
CA ALA A 105 10.84 1.30 12.48
C ALA A 105 11.57 1.98 11.32
N LYS A 106 12.43 2.95 11.65
CA LYS A 106 13.08 3.81 10.68
C LYS A 106 14.02 3.01 9.78
N VAL A 107 13.75 3.02 8.48
CA VAL A 107 14.66 2.51 7.45
C VAL A 107 15.68 3.61 7.13
N GLN A 108 16.06 3.79 5.87
CA GLN A 108 17.08 4.76 5.47
C GLN A 108 16.46 6.12 5.13
N TRP A 109 15.30 6.12 4.49
CA TRP A 109 14.72 7.32 3.87
C TRP A 109 13.49 7.84 4.62
N ASN A 110 13.00 8.98 4.14
CA ASN A 110 11.88 9.69 4.73
C ASN A 110 10.57 8.88 4.67
N THR A 111 10.41 8.08 3.61
CA THR A 111 9.18 7.33 3.34
C THR A 111 9.42 5.84 3.30
N ASN A 112 8.54 5.12 3.97
CA ASN A 112 8.32 3.69 3.81
C ASN A 112 7.00 3.49 3.06
N TYR A 113 7.01 2.75 1.97
CA TYR A 113 5.81 2.53 1.15
C TYR A 113 5.12 1.22 1.48
N ASP A 114 5.89 0.17 1.80
CA ASP A 114 5.32 -1.17 1.97
C ASP A 114 6.19 -2.07 2.83
N TYR A 115 5.59 -3.14 3.35
CA TYR A 115 6.22 -4.21 4.09
C TYR A 115 5.82 -5.59 3.55
N ALA A 116 6.72 -6.56 3.68
CA ALA A 116 6.44 -7.97 3.41
C ALA A 116 7.09 -8.86 4.48
N PHE A 117 6.51 -10.03 4.69
CA PHE A 117 6.88 -10.94 5.77
C PHE A 117 7.27 -12.30 5.22
N ASP A 118 8.20 -12.96 5.89
CA ASP A 118 8.31 -14.40 5.82
C ASP A 118 7.37 -15.01 6.88
N PRO A 119 6.30 -15.74 6.49
CA PRO A 119 5.38 -16.32 7.47
C PRO A 119 6.05 -17.31 8.44
N ALA A 120 7.24 -17.82 8.13
CA ALA A 120 8.00 -18.73 8.98
C ALA A 120 8.93 -18.02 9.97
N ASP A 121 9.17 -16.72 9.82
CA ASP A 121 10.12 -15.96 10.65
C ASP A 121 9.54 -14.59 11.04
N THR A 122 9.09 -14.49 12.29
CA THR A 122 8.51 -13.27 12.86
C THR A 122 9.53 -12.15 13.10
N GLU A 123 10.84 -12.45 13.09
CA GLU A 123 11.88 -11.43 13.23
C GLU A 123 12.22 -10.77 11.89
N LEU A 124 11.95 -11.48 10.80
CA LEU A 124 12.27 -11.10 9.44
C LEU A 124 11.15 -10.26 8.81
N VAL A 125 11.52 -9.05 8.39
CA VAL A 125 10.63 -8.15 7.65
C VAL A 125 11.37 -7.45 6.53
N TYR A 126 10.72 -7.33 5.39
CA TYR A 126 11.20 -6.58 4.23
C TYR A 126 10.44 -5.27 4.10
N ALA A 127 11.11 -4.23 3.61
CA ALA A 127 10.50 -2.91 3.42
C ALA A 127 10.85 -2.32 2.04
N ALA A 128 9.88 -1.65 1.42
CA ALA A 128 10.07 -0.77 0.28
C ALA A 128 10.17 0.68 0.78
N SER A 129 11.21 1.40 0.38
CA SER A 129 11.48 2.75 0.89
C SER A 129 12.00 3.70 -0.19
N GLY A 130 11.82 4.99 0.05
CA GLY A 130 12.30 6.05 -0.82
C GLY A 130 12.11 7.45 -0.22
N HIS A 131 12.53 8.47 -0.96
CA HIS A 131 12.58 9.84 -0.44
C HIS A 131 11.25 10.60 -0.44
N ASN A 132 10.39 10.41 -1.45
CA ASN A 132 9.22 11.28 -1.63
C ASN A 132 8.11 10.95 -0.62
N HIS A 133 7.56 11.96 0.05
CA HIS A 133 6.56 11.77 1.11
C HIS A 133 5.11 11.99 0.64
N ASP A 134 4.86 12.92 -0.28
CA ASP A 134 3.52 13.20 -0.81
C ASP A 134 3.22 12.45 -2.11
N TYR A 135 3.91 11.33 -2.33
CA TYR A 135 3.76 10.53 -3.53
C TYR A 135 2.29 10.12 -3.79
N PRO A 136 1.77 10.20 -5.02
CA PRO A 136 2.34 10.82 -6.22
C PRO A 136 1.86 12.28 -6.45
N LEU A 137 1.28 12.92 -5.44
CA LEU A 137 0.64 14.23 -5.53
C LEU A 137 1.65 15.38 -5.40
N ASN A 138 1.18 16.61 -5.64
CA ASN A 138 1.94 17.86 -5.39
C ASN A 138 3.33 17.94 -6.07
N GLY A 139 3.49 17.30 -7.23
CA GLY A 139 4.76 17.30 -7.99
C GLY A 139 5.77 16.24 -7.56
N TRP A 140 5.42 15.38 -6.59
CA TRP A 140 6.26 14.28 -6.12
C TRP A 140 6.13 12.98 -6.94
N ASN A 141 5.69 13.13 -8.19
CA ASN A 141 5.51 12.09 -9.20
C ASN A 141 6.76 11.81 -10.05
N GLN A 142 7.84 12.56 -9.86
CA GLN A 142 9.09 12.38 -10.61
C GLN A 142 9.84 11.10 -10.17
N VAL A 143 10.51 10.45 -11.11
CA VAL A 143 11.37 9.29 -10.82
C VAL A 143 12.65 9.79 -10.14
N VAL A 144 12.88 9.35 -8.91
CA VAL A 144 14.12 9.64 -8.17
C VAL A 144 15.04 8.42 -8.20
N LYS A 145 16.22 8.56 -8.81
CA LYS A 145 17.25 7.50 -8.97
C LYS A 145 18.48 7.68 -8.07
N THR A 146 18.28 8.25 -6.89
CA THR A 146 19.34 8.44 -5.89
C THR A 146 18.92 8.10 -4.46
N SER A 147 17.66 7.75 -4.23
CA SER A 147 17.12 7.57 -2.88
C SER A 147 15.95 6.59 -2.81
N GLY A 148 16.30 5.33 -2.60
CA GLY A 148 15.35 4.29 -2.24
C GLY A 148 15.95 2.89 -2.31
N GLY A 149 15.09 1.90 -2.18
CA GLY A 149 15.48 0.50 -2.29
C GLY A 149 14.53 -0.46 -1.60
N ILE A 150 14.86 -1.74 -1.72
CA ILE A 150 14.30 -2.79 -0.86
C ILE A 150 15.27 -3.05 0.28
N TYR A 151 14.74 -3.18 1.49
CA TYR A 151 15.50 -3.36 2.72
C TYR A 151 15.01 -4.58 3.48
N LYS A 152 15.88 -5.16 4.30
CA LYS A 152 15.58 -6.28 5.19
C LYS A 152 15.96 -5.93 6.62
N SER A 153 15.13 -6.36 7.56
CA SER A 153 15.45 -6.42 8.97
C SER A 153 15.29 -7.85 9.46
N VAL A 154 16.17 -8.27 10.37
CA VAL A 154 16.13 -9.60 11.04
C VAL A 154 15.91 -9.45 12.55
N ASN A 155 15.38 -8.29 12.94
CA ASN A 155 15.11 -7.93 14.33
C ASN A 155 13.92 -6.96 14.37
N ARG A 156 12.83 -7.33 13.69
CA ARG A 156 11.55 -6.61 13.68
C ARG A 156 11.64 -5.13 13.31
N GLY A 157 12.58 -4.72 12.48
CA GLY A 157 12.76 -3.34 12.07
C GLY A 157 13.54 -2.47 13.06
N HIS A 158 14.30 -3.06 14.00
CA HIS A 158 15.26 -2.31 14.82
C HIS A 158 16.49 -1.88 14.00
N LYS A 159 16.95 -2.73 13.08
CA LYS A 159 18.04 -2.44 12.14
C LYS A 159 17.68 -2.93 10.74
N TRP A 160 18.03 -2.14 9.75
CA TRP A 160 17.77 -2.43 8.34
C TRP A 160 19.07 -2.58 7.55
N THR A 161 19.06 -3.46 6.57
CA THR A 161 20.12 -3.65 5.58
C THR A 161 19.51 -3.54 4.20
N ARG A 162 20.10 -2.72 3.34
CA ARG A 162 19.67 -2.59 1.95
C ARG A 162 19.96 -3.88 1.18
N LEU A 163 18.99 -4.34 0.39
CA LEU A 163 19.12 -5.51 -0.49
C LEU A 163 19.38 -5.11 -1.94
N THR A 164 18.68 -4.09 -2.45
CA THR A 164 18.90 -3.67 -3.85
C THR A 164 20.28 -3.02 -4.02
N PRO A 165 20.97 -3.24 -5.16
CA PRO A 165 22.27 -2.63 -5.43
C PRO A 165 22.25 -1.11 -5.31
N ASP A 166 23.36 -0.51 -4.87
CA ASP A 166 23.54 0.94 -4.85
C ASP A 166 24.11 1.47 -6.16
N THR A 167 23.32 1.31 -7.23
CA THR A 167 23.67 1.81 -8.57
C THR A 167 22.60 2.76 -9.07
N VAL A 168 22.89 3.56 -10.10
CA VAL A 168 21.89 4.45 -10.73
C VAL A 168 20.63 3.71 -11.18
N GLU A 169 20.75 2.41 -11.47
CA GLU A 169 19.62 1.61 -11.89
C GLU A 169 18.74 1.19 -10.72
N TRP A 170 19.33 0.81 -9.58
CA TRP A 170 18.60 0.21 -8.45
C TRP A 170 18.40 1.14 -7.25
N ASN A 171 19.15 2.25 -7.15
CA ASN A 171 18.99 3.26 -6.13
C ASN A 171 17.82 4.19 -6.47
N ARG A 172 16.60 3.70 -6.36
CA ARG A 172 15.40 4.46 -6.66
C ARG A 172 14.27 4.14 -5.70
N GLN A 173 13.21 4.95 -5.75
CA GLN A 173 12.02 4.68 -4.96
C GLN A 173 11.41 3.31 -5.32
N PHE A 174 11.29 2.45 -4.31
CA PHE A 174 10.46 1.26 -4.36
C PHE A 174 9.18 1.52 -3.59
N LEU A 175 8.05 1.18 -4.21
CA LEU A 175 6.70 1.48 -3.73
C LEU A 175 6.01 0.23 -3.16
N SER A 176 6.49 -0.94 -3.53
CA SER A 176 5.95 -2.21 -3.05
C SER A 176 7.05 -3.25 -2.88
N VAL A 177 6.82 -4.16 -1.95
CA VAL A 177 7.67 -5.33 -1.70
C VAL A 177 6.77 -6.53 -1.43
N ALA A 178 7.16 -7.69 -1.95
CA ALA A 178 6.51 -8.95 -1.65
C ALA A 178 7.53 -10.08 -1.51
N TYR A 179 7.22 -11.06 -0.69
CA TYR A 179 8.01 -12.27 -0.50
C TYR A 179 7.14 -13.48 -0.82
N ASP A 180 7.63 -14.34 -1.71
CA ASP A 180 7.06 -15.64 -1.98
C ASP A 180 7.76 -16.70 -1.09
N PRO A 181 7.09 -17.19 -0.03
CA PRO A 181 7.67 -18.17 0.88
C PRO A 181 7.77 -19.58 0.28
N ILE A 182 7.04 -19.88 -0.80
CA ILE A 182 7.08 -21.21 -1.43
C ILE A 182 8.38 -21.38 -2.20
N ASN A 183 8.79 -20.34 -2.93
CA ASN A 183 9.98 -20.40 -3.79
C ASN A 183 11.18 -19.59 -3.25
N ALA A 184 11.01 -18.94 -2.10
CA ALA A 184 11.97 -18.01 -1.49
C ALA A 184 12.41 -16.90 -2.45
N ILE A 185 11.43 -16.24 -3.08
CA ILE A 185 11.65 -15.18 -4.07
C ILE A 185 11.23 -13.83 -3.49
N LEU A 186 12.04 -12.80 -3.71
CA LEU A 186 11.70 -11.42 -3.38
C LEU A 186 11.31 -10.65 -4.63
N TYR A 187 10.28 -9.83 -4.50
CA TYR A 187 9.82 -8.92 -5.54
C TYR A 187 9.81 -7.49 -5.01
N GLY A 188 10.21 -6.54 -5.85
CA GLY A 188 10.17 -5.11 -5.56
C GLY A 188 9.53 -4.35 -6.71
N GLY A 189 8.45 -3.64 -6.43
CA GLY A 189 7.80 -2.75 -7.39
C GLY A 189 8.36 -1.34 -7.26
N SER A 190 8.89 -0.79 -8.34
CA SER A 190 9.55 0.51 -8.33
C SER A 190 8.69 1.61 -8.97
N GLN A 191 9.04 2.85 -8.66
CA GLN A 191 8.66 3.99 -9.49
C GLN A 191 9.70 4.13 -10.61
N GLY A 192 9.29 3.79 -11.83
CA GLY A 192 10.06 4.07 -13.04
C GLY A 192 10.89 2.93 -13.59
N GLY A 193 11.21 1.91 -12.78
CA GLY A 193 11.97 0.72 -13.21
C GLY A 193 11.10 -0.49 -13.54
N GLY A 194 9.84 -0.50 -13.10
CA GLY A 194 8.99 -1.69 -13.15
C GLY A 194 9.29 -2.63 -11.98
N ILE A 195 9.39 -3.93 -12.28
CA ILE A 195 9.38 -5.00 -11.27
C ILE A 195 10.75 -5.65 -11.17
N GLY A 196 11.37 -5.54 -10.00
CA GLY A 196 12.62 -6.23 -9.68
C GLY A 196 12.33 -7.58 -9.01
N ARG A 197 13.13 -8.59 -9.34
CA ARG A 197 13.10 -9.92 -8.71
C ARG A 197 14.47 -10.30 -8.17
N SER A 198 14.50 -10.92 -7.00
CA SER A 198 15.68 -11.59 -6.47
C SER A 198 15.40 -13.05 -6.15
N LEU A 199 16.27 -13.92 -6.65
CA LEU A 199 16.21 -15.36 -6.49
C LEU A 199 17.20 -15.89 -5.45
N ASP A 200 17.84 -15.03 -4.65
CA ASP A 200 18.93 -15.44 -3.76
C ASP A 200 18.92 -14.68 -2.41
N GLY A 201 17.72 -14.31 -1.96
CA GLY A 201 17.51 -13.62 -0.68
C GLY A 201 17.94 -12.15 -0.72
N GLY A 202 17.93 -11.55 -1.92
CA GLY A 202 18.22 -10.13 -2.12
C GLY A 202 19.68 -9.81 -2.44
N LYS A 203 20.53 -10.80 -2.78
CA LYS A 203 21.94 -10.56 -3.10
C LYS A 203 22.10 -10.06 -4.54
N THR A 204 21.34 -10.63 -5.47
CA THR A 204 21.28 -10.18 -6.87
C THR A 204 19.84 -9.89 -7.26
N TRP A 205 19.68 -8.96 -8.20
CA TRP A 205 18.38 -8.47 -8.66
C TRP A 205 18.38 -8.31 -10.17
N GLU A 206 17.25 -8.64 -10.78
CA GLU A 206 16.97 -8.49 -12.20
C GLU A 206 15.63 -7.81 -12.43
N TRP A 207 15.50 -7.06 -13.52
CA TRP A 207 14.21 -6.51 -13.94
C TRP A 207 13.45 -7.55 -14.75
N ILE A 208 12.21 -7.83 -14.37
CA ILE A 208 11.34 -8.82 -15.01
C ILE A 208 10.14 -8.13 -15.65
N ASN A 209 10.38 -7.30 -16.67
CA ASN A 209 9.35 -6.45 -17.27
C ASN A 209 8.74 -7.03 -18.57
N ASP A 210 9.17 -8.20 -19.00
CA ASP A 210 8.76 -8.81 -20.27
C ASP A 210 7.26 -9.13 -20.28
N GLY A 211 6.56 -8.67 -21.33
CA GLY A 211 5.11 -8.78 -21.44
C GLY A 211 4.32 -7.61 -20.81
N LEU A 212 4.98 -6.71 -20.08
CA LEU A 212 4.37 -5.43 -19.69
C LEU A 212 4.45 -4.41 -20.84
N PRO A 213 3.49 -3.47 -20.95
CA PRO A 213 3.53 -2.39 -21.93
C PRO A 213 4.91 -1.74 -22.00
N ALA A 214 5.41 -1.56 -23.22
CA ALA A 214 6.67 -0.87 -23.48
C ALA A 214 6.52 0.59 -23.06
N ALA A 215 7.09 0.93 -21.91
CA ALA A 215 7.00 2.28 -21.35
C ALA A 215 8.29 2.65 -20.64
N THR A 216 8.70 3.88 -20.83
CA THR A 216 9.60 4.56 -19.87
C THR A 216 8.76 4.86 -18.62
N GLY A 217 9.29 4.55 -17.43
CA GLY A 217 8.67 5.04 -16.21
C GLY A 217 7.62 4.15 -15.54
N ARG A 218 7.54 2.84 -15.79
CA ARG A 218 6.54 1.93 -15.15
C ARG A 218 6.41 2.10 -13.64
N ILE A 219 5.19 2.26 -13.15
CA ILE A 219 4.87 2.44 -11.72
C ILE A 219 4.19 1.19 -11.18
N ILE A 220 4.81 0.57 -10.16
CA ILE A 220 4.32 -0.65 -9.53
C ILE A 220 4.08 -0.41 -8.03
N PRO A 221 2.90 0.11 -7.62
CA PRO A 221 2.63 0.47 -6.22
C PRO A 221 2.15 -0.70 -5.37
N GLN A 222 1.81 -1.84 -5.98
CA GLN A 222 1.33 -3.01 -5.25
C GLN A 222 1.75 -4.31 -5.95
N ILE A 223 2.19 -5.26 -5.12
CA ILE A 223 2.49 -6.64 -5.48
C ILE A 223 1.85 -7.53 -4.42
N GLU A 224 1.13 -8.56 -4.84
CA GLU A 224 0.54 -9.59 -3.96
C GLU A 224 0.97 -10.97 -4.44
N ILE A 225 1.19 -11.88 -3.49
CA ILE A 225 1.55 -13.28 -3.77
C ILE A 225 0.38 -14.17 -3.38
N ASP A 226 -0.01 -15.07 -4.27
CA ASP A 226 -0.95 -16.14 -3.94
C ASP A 226 -0.26 -17.13 -2.97
N PRO A 227 -0.72 -17.22 -1.71
CA PRO A 227 -0.05 -18.02 -0.70
C PRO A 227 -0.12 -19.54 -0.96
N ALA A 228 -0.95 -20.00 -1.89
CA ALA A 228 -1.11 -21.42 -2.20
C ALA A 228 -0.16 -21.93 -3.29
N ASN A 229 0.37 -21.05 -4.14
CA ASN A 229 1.19 -21.47 -5.28
C ASN A 229 2.39 -20.55 -5.59
N GLY A 230 2.48 -19.36 -4.99
CA GLY A 230 3.57 -18.41 -5.22
C GLY A 230 3.36 -17.55 -6.47
N ASN A 231 2.21 -17.63 -7.14
CA ASN A 231 1.91 -16.78 -8.28
C ASN A 231 1.92 -15.32 -7.85
N VAL A 232 2.46 -14.47 -8.70
CA VAL A 232 2.65 -13.05 -8.41
C VAL A 232 1.65 -12.21 -9.19
N TYR A 233 0.95 -11.34 -8.46
CA TYR A 233 0.03 -10.36 -9.01
C TYR A 233 0.60 -8.98 -8.78
N VAL A 234 0.56 -8.12 -9.79
CA VAL A 234 1.09 -6.76 -9.72
C VAL A 234 0.10 -5.77 -10.27
N LEU A 235 0.08 -4.58 -9.67
CA LEU A 235 -0.61 -3.45 -10.24
C LEU A 235 0.36 -2.63 -11.08
N LEU A 236 0.05 -2.45 -12.37
CA LEU A 236 0.68 -1.44 -13.20
C LEU A 236 -0.24 -0.22 -13.23
N THR A 237 0.24 0.89 -12.68
CA THR A 237 -0.53 2.15 -12.54
C THR A 237 -0.38 3.10 -13.72
N GLY A 238 0.72 2.98 -14.47
CA GLY A 238 1.04 3.85 -15.60
C GLY A 238 2.54 4.16 -15.65
N ASP A 239 2.88 5.28 -16.29
CA ASP A 239 4.23 5.85 -16.35
C ASP A 239 4.41 7.10 -15.49
N ALA A 240 5.51 7.14 -14.75
CA ALA A 240 5.99 8.35 -14.12
C ALA A 240 6.63 9.29 -15.17
N PRO A 241 6.44 10.62 -15.06
CA PRO A 241 5.67 11.32 -14.02
C PRO A 241 4.20 11.56 -14.38
N ALA A 242 3.72 11.05 -15.51
CA ALA A 242 2.37 11.35 -16.00
C ALA A 242 1.25 10.73 -15.14
N TYR A 243 1.51 9.56 -14.54
CA TYR A 243 0.49 8.77 -13.82
C TYR A 243 -0.76 8.62 -14.69
N SER A 244 -0.53 8.22 -15.95
CA SER A 244 -1.59 8.16 -16.94
C SER A 244 -2.18 6.75 -17.00
N ASN A 245 -3.50 6.67 -16.85
CA ASN A 245 -4.26 5.49 -17.23
C ASN A 245 -4.24 5.34 -18.76
N ARG A 246 -4.02 4.12 -19.23
CA ARG A 246 -3.97 3.78 -20.65
C ARG A 246 -4.28 2.30 -20.86
N GLU A 247 -4.43 1.92 -22.12
CA GLU A 247 -4.53 0.51 -22.48
C GLU A 247 -3.31 -0.27 -21.92
N GLY A 248 -3.60 -1.42 -21.29
CA GLY A 248 -2.59 -2.21 -20.60
C GLY A 248 -2.23 -1.70 -19.19
N THR A 249 -2.82 -0.64 -18.67
CA THR A 249 -2.77 -0.36 -17.22
C THR A 249 -3.76 -1.29 -16.48
N GLY A 250 -3.40 -1.80 -15.30
CA GLY A 250 -4.25 -2.74 -14.56
C GLY A 250 -3.52 -3.84 -13.81
N ILE A 251 -4.23 -4.93 -13.52
CA ILE A 251 -3.71 -6.07 -12.75
C ILE A 251 -3.07 -7.08 -13.70
N TYR A 252 -1.80 -7.40 -13.45
CA TYR A 252 -1.06 -8.43 -14.17
C TYR A 252 -0.76 -9.63 -13.28
N LEU A 253 -0.73 -10.81 -13.89
CA LEU A 253 -0.36 -12.07 -13.26
C LEU A 253 0.90 -12.62 -13.94
N SER A 254 1.83 -13.16 -13.15
CA SER A 254 2.80 -14.13 -13.62
C SER A 254 2.79 -15.38 -12.75
N THR A 255 3.04 -16.52 -13.38
CA THR A 255 3.09 -17.80 -12.67
C THR A 255 4.35 -17.89 -11.81
N ALA A 256 4.23 -18.59 -10.69
CA ALA A 256 5.30 -18.77 -9.73
C ALA A 256 6.51 -19.45 -10.35
N GLY A 257 7.71 -19.08 -9.89
CA GLY A 257 8.91 -19.84 -10.18
C GLY A 257 10.15 -19.00 -10.48
N ARG A 258 11.24 -19.72 -10.70
CA ARG A 258 12.59 -19.18 -10.90
C ARG A 258 12.97 -18.98 -12.36
N GLY A 259 12.10 -19.39 -13.29
CA GLY A 259 12.34 -19.28 -14.74
C GLY A 259 12.05 -17.89 -15.31
N PRO A 260 12.06 -17.75 -16.65
CA PRO A 260 11.62 -16.53 -17.33
C PRO A 260 10.20 -16.14 -16.91
N VAL A 261 9.98 -14.83 -16.75
CA VAL A 261 8.68 -14.28 -16.36
C VAL A 261 7.96 -13.81 -17.60
N GLN A 262 6.67 -14.12 -17.68
CA GLN A 262 5.74 -13.53 -18.65
C GLN A 262 4.55 -12.99 -17.88
N TRP A 263 4.20 -11.73 -18.15
CA TRP A 263 3.06 -11.07 -17.51
C TRP A 263 1.82 -11.18 -18.39
N MET A 264 0.71 -11.57 -17.77
CA MET A 264 -0.61 -11.63 -18.39
C MET A 264 -1.51 -10.58 -17.77
N LEU A 265 -2.10 -9.71 -18.60
CA LEU A 265 -3.11 -8.75 -18.14
C LEU A 265 -4.37 -9.53 -17.74
N MET A 266 -4.74 -9.45 -16.46
CA MET A 266 -5.91 -10.12 -15.91
C MET A 266 -7.14 -9.22 -15.90
N ARG A 267 -6.92 -7.91 -15.69
CA ARG A 267 -7.97 -6.90 -15.62
C ARG A 267 -7.40 -5.53 -15.96
N GLY A 268 -7.92 -4.88 -17.00
CA GLY A 268 -7.55 -3.50 -17.35
C GLY A 268 -8.25 -2.44 -16.48
N SER A 269 -7.64 -1.26 -16.35
CA SER A 269 -8.24 -0.06 -15.75
C SER A 269 -9.01 0.82 -16.75
N VAL A 270 -9.07 0.42 -18.02
CA VAL A 270 -9.75 1.14 -19.12
C VAL A 270 -10.94 0.36 -19.68
N GLU A 271 -11.28 -0.79 -19.09
CA GLU A 271 -12.48 -1.55 -19.46
C GLU A 271 -13.73 -0.76 -19.03
N LYS A 272 -14.18 0.14 -19.91
CA LYS A 272 -15.43 0.87 -19.76
C LYS A 272 -16.59 -0.10 -20.06
N PRO A 273 -17.51 -0.37 -19.11
CA PRO A 273 -18.74 -1.08 -19.43
C PRO A 273 -19.53 -0.30 -20.47
N GLU A 274 -20.11 -0.99 -21.46
CA GLU A 274 -20.89 -0.35 -22.53
C GLU A 274 -22.05 0.50 -21.99
N GLU A 275 -22.57 0.17 -20.81
CA GLU A 275 -23.68 0.90 -20.17
C GLU A 275 -23.29 2.27 -19.60
N VAL A 276 -22.01 2.62 -19.59
CA VAL A 276 -21.54 3.88 -19.02
C VAL A 276 -21.69 5.01 -20.05
N GLY A 277 -22.65 5.90 -19.80
CA GLY A 277 -23.01 7.02 -20.68
C GLY A 277 -21.86 7.98 -21.01
N SER A 278 -22.08 8.85 -22.00
CA SER A 278 -21.11 9.81 -22.56
C SER A 278 -20.57 10.87 -21.57
N GLN A 279 -21.10 10.92 -20.36
CA GLN A 279 -20.72 11.87 -19.31
C GLN A 279 -19.52 11.38 -18.48
N TYR A 280 -19.08 10.14 -18.70
CA TYR A 280 -18.00 9.51 -17.95
C TYR A 280 -16.63 9.83 -18.56
N LYS A 281 -15.75 10.46 -17.79
CA LYS A 281 -14.34 10.68 -18.16
C LYS A 281 -13.51 9.47 -17.73
N LEU A 282 -12.45 9.17 -18.48
CA LEU A 282 -11.47 8.14 -18.10
C LEU A 282 -10.87 8.47 -16.73
N TRP A 283 -10.76 7.44 -15.88
CA TRP A 283 -10.12 7.50 -14.58
C TRP A 283 -8.65 7.93 -14.71
N TRP A 284 -8.12 8.58 -13.67
CA TRP A 284 -6.76 9.10 -13.73
C TRP A 284 -5.72 7.99 -13.79
N TYR A 285 -5.80 7.01 -12.88
CA TYR A 285 -4.96 5.81 -12.82
C TYR A 285 -5.45 4.85 -11.71
N PRO A 286 -5.17 3.53 -11.79
CA PRO A 286 -5.48 2.60 -10.72
C PRO A 286 -4.49 2.73 -9.57
N THR A 287 -5.00 2.59 -8.36
CA THR A 287 -4.29 2.88 -7.10
C THR A 287 -4.09 1.66 -6.22
N ALA A 288 -5.00 0.69 -6.27
CA ALA A 288 -4.90 -0.55 -5.50
C ALA A 288 -5.73 -1.67 -6.14
N PHE A 289 -5.42 -2.92 -5.78
CA PHE A 289 -6.21 -4.08 -6.13
C PHE A 289 -6.32 -5.08 -4.98
N ALA A 290 -7.24 -6.02 -5.11
CA ALA A 290 -7.37 -7.19 -4.25
C ALA A 290 -7.76 -8.41 -5.08
N VAL A 291 -7.30 -9.59 -4.65
CA VAL A 291 -7.62 -10.89 -5.25
C VAL A 291 -8.15 -11.81 -4.15
N ASP A 292 -9.25 -12.51 -4.43
CA ASP A 292 -9.75 -13.54 -3.52
C ASP A 292 -8.98 -14.85 -3.72
N PHE A 293 -7.91 -15.03 -2.94
CA PHE A 293 -7.09 -16.25 -2.99
C PHE A 293 -7.78 -17.48 -2.39
N THR A 294 -8.96 -17.35 -1.76
CA THR A 294 -9.71 -18.52 -1.27
C THR A 294 -10.42 -19.27 -2.40
N ARG A 295 -10.56 -18.63 -3.57
CA ARG A 295 -11.22 -19.22 -4.73
C ARG A 295 -10.21 -19.98 -5.60
N PRO A 296 -10.42 -21.27 -5.89
CA PRO A 296 -9.48 -22.07 -6.69
C PRO A 296 -9.17 -21.49 -8.08
N ARG A 297 -10.11 -20.74 -8.67
CA ARG A 297 -9.93 -20.13 -10.01
C ARG A 297 -9.37 -18.71 -9.99
N ARG A 298 -9.27 -18.07 -8.81
CA ARG A 298 -8.86 -16.65 -8.67
C ARG A 298 -9.64 -15.73 -9.61
N ASP A 299 -10.93 -16.06 -9.81
CA ASP A 299 -11.86 -15.44 -10.74
C ASP A 299 -12.54 -14.19 -10.16
N VAL A 300 -12.21 -13.83 -8.92
CA VAL A 300 -12.73 -12.64 -8.26
C VAL A 300 -11.57 -11.73 -7.88
N MET A 301 -11.53 -10.57 -8.53
CA MET A 301 -10.55 -9.52 -8.28
C MET A 301 -11.19 -8.15 -8.37
N TRP A 302 -10.73 -7.24 -7.51
CA TRP A 302 -11.18 -5.86 -7.42
C TRP A 302 -10.04 -4.93 -7.79
N LEU A 303 -10.36 -3.87 -8.50
CA LEU A 303 -9.46 -2.80 -8.88
C LEU A 303 -10.05 -1.47 -8.41
N VAL A 304 -9.23 -0.61 -7.81
CA VAL A 304 -9.63 0.69 -7.26
C VAL A 304 -8.85 1.78 -7.97
N ASP A 305 -9.57 2.77 -8.49
CA ASP A 305 -9.00 3.82 -9.34
C ASP A 305 -9.28 5.21 -8.78
N MET A 306 -8.43 6.18 -9.13
CA MET A 306 -8.60 7.58 -8.75
C MET A 306 -9.44 8.33 -9.80
N GLU A 307 -10.56 8.88 -9.38
CA GLU A 307 -11.36 9.82 -10.17
C GLU A 307 -10.90 11.26 -9.86
N VAL A 308 -10.48 12.02 -10.89
CA VAL A 308 -10.27 13.46 -10.71
C VAL A 308 -11.61 14.15 -10.85
N LYS A 309 -11.96 14.96 -9.84
CA LYS A 309 -13.14 15.81 -9.92
C LYS A 309 -12.92 16.86 -11.02
N GLY A 310 -13.72 16.77 -12.08
CA GLY A 310 -13.74 17.75 -13.17
C GLY A 310 -14.27 19.11 -12.75
#